data_AF-A0A3N5VY51-F1
#
_entry.id   AF-A0A3N5VY51-F1
#
_cell.length_a   1.000
_cell.length_b   1.000
_cell.length_c   1.000
_cell.angle_alpha   90.00
_cell.angle_beta   90.00
_cell.angle_gamma   90.00
#
_symmetry.space_group_name_H-M   'P 1'
#
loop_
_entity.id
_entity.type
_entity.pdbx_description
1 polymer ?
#
loop_
_entity_poly.entity_id
_entity_poly.type
_entity_poly.pdbx_seq_one_letter_code
_entity_poly.pdbx_strand_id
1 'polypeptide(L)'
;MLKNKKLIVGLALVAMIGQARAEKASMPLRVHPSNPRYFTDDSGRAVYLTGSHTWTNLTDVSGYKELTNLEELGGFKGHLEWLRSYNHNFIRLWILEHAWDAAEGATIVPLPWPRTGPG
;
A
#
# COMPACT_ATOMS: atom_id res chain seq x y z
N MET A 1 19.22 6.64 65.36
CA MET A 1 18.92 5.36 64.68
C MET A 1 18.12 5.65 63.42
N LEU A 2 18.69 5.29 62.27
CA LEU A 2 18.23 5.55 60.91
C LEU A 2 16.89 4.88 60.59
N LYS A 3 16.04 5.53 59.79
CA LYS A 3 15.21 4.82 58.81
C LYS A 3 15.26 5.55 57.46
N ASN A 4 16.09 5.02 56.58
CA ASN A 4 16.31 5.46 55.21
C ASN A 4 15.03 5.32 54.38
N LYS A 5 14.51 6.43 53.86
CA LYS A 5 13.51 6.42 52.78
C LYS A 5 14.24 6.18 51.46
N LYS A 6 14.14 4.97 50.91
CA LYS A 6 14.56 4.70 49.53
C LYS A 6 13.43 5.18 48.60
N LEU A 7 13.66 6.30 47.95
CA LEU A 7 12.84 6.78 46.84
C LEU A 7 13.24 5.96 45.60
N ILE A 8 12.37 5.06 45.15
CA ILE A 8 12.53 4.36 43.87
C ILE A 8 11.74 5.17 42.85
N VAL A 9 12.44 5.97 42.05
CA VAL A 9 11.86 6.58 40.84
C VAL A 9 12.03 5.57 39.72
N GLY A 10 10.98 4.80 39.45
CA GLY A 10 10.92 3.93 38.28
C GLY A 10 10.65 4.78 37.03
N LEU A 11 11.65 4.95 36.18
CA LEU A 11 11.48 5.57 34.87
C LEU A 11 10.80 4.55 33.94
N ALA A 12 9.47 4.57 33.89
CA ALA A 12 8.73 3.77 32.91
C ALA A 12 8.87 4.43 31.54
N LEU A 13 9.80 3.94 30.73
CA LEU A 13 9.89 4.29 29.31
C LEU A 13 8.73 3.58 28.60
N VAL A 14 7.56 4.23 28.53
CA VAL A 14 6.46 3.76 27.69
C VAL A 14 6.87 4.08 26.25
N ALA A 15 7.38 3.08 25.54
CA ALA A 15 7.46 3.13 24.09
C ALA A 15 6.02 3.17 23.56
N MET A 16 5.50 4.38 23.37
CA MET A 16 4.29 4.62 22.60
C MET A 16 4.61 4.24 21.15
N ILE A 17 4.51 2.95 20.84
CA ILE A 17 4.38 2.50 19.46
C ILE A 17 3.06 3.10 19.01
N GLY A 18 3.14 4.23 18.30
CA GLY A 18 1.99 4.88 17.72
C GLY A 18 1.30 3.85 16.83
N GLN A 19 0.19 3.29 17.32
CA GLN A 19 -0.68 2.49 16.48
C GLN A 19 -1.16 3.43 15.38
N ALA A 20 -0.76 3.14 14.15
CA ALA A 20 -1.35 3.77 12.98
C ALA A 20 -2.82 3.36 12.95
N ARG A 21 -3.66 4.15 13.62
CA ARG A 21 -5.11 4.07 13.47
C ARG A 21 -5.38 4.42 12.02
N ALA A 22 -5.92 3.48 11.25
CA ALA A 22 -6.53 3.79 9.97
C ALA A 22 -7.75 4.68 10.28
N GLU A 23 -7.51 5.98 10.44
CA GLU A 23 -8.57 6.95 10.43
C GLU A 23 -9.21 6.91 9.06
N LYS A 24 -10.54 6.98 9.05
CA LYS A 24 -11.33 7.16 7.84
C LYS A 24 -10.67 8.30 7.07
N ALA A 25 -10.27 8.08 5.81
CA ALA A 25 -9.63 9.11 5.00
C ALA A 25 -10.55 10.34 5.00
N SER A 26 -10.18 11.34 5.80
CA SER A 26 -11.11 12.37 6.27
C SER A 26 -11.46 13.33 5.14
N MET A 27 -10.55 13.50 4.18
CA MET A 27 -10.67 14.32 2.99
C MET A 27 -9.60 13.87 1.98
N PRO A 28 -9.65 14.31 0.70
CA PRO A 28 -8.49 14.25 -0.17
C PRO A 28 -7.26 14.88 0.50
N LEU A 29 -6.08 14.30 0.30
CA LEU A 29 -4.84 14.86 0.82
C LEU A 29 -4.58 16.27 0.26
N ARG A 30 -4.10 17.17 1.13
CA ARG A 30 -3.75 18.56 0.77
C ARG A 30 -2.26 18.80 0.97
N VAL A 31 -1.73 19.86 0.38
CA VAL A 31 -0.37 20.33 0.67
C VAL A 31 -0.28 20.78 2.13
N HIS A 32 0.73 20.35 2.87
CA HIS A 32 0.87 20.68 4.29
C HIS A 32 1.19 22.17 4.49
N PRO A 33 0.45 22.91 5.34
CA PRO A 33 0.49 24.38 5.39
C PRO A 33 1.83 24.95 5.85
N SER A 34 2.52 24.28 6.78
CA SER A 34 3.82 24.73 7.30
C SER A 34 5.03 24.17 6.54
N ASN A 35 4.82 23.18 5.65
CA ASN A 35 5.90 22.56 4.90
C ASN A 35 5.36 21.99 3.57
N PRO A 36 5.43 22.74 2.46
CA PRO A 36 4.77 22.37 1.21
C PRO A 36 5.40 21.17 0.49
N ARG A 37 6.45 20.55 1.04
CA ARG A 37 7.05 19.31 0.53
C ARG A 37 6.27 18.05 0.92
N TYR A 38 5.33 18.15 1.87
CA TYR A 38 4.55 17.02 2.38
C TYR A 38 3.06 17.23 2.19
N PHE A 39 2.30 16.12 2.28
CA PHE A 39 0.84 16.16 2.33
C PHE A 39 0.33 16.25 3.77
N THR A 40 -0.97 16.53 3.92
CA THR A 40 -1.71 16.43 5.18
C THR A 40 -3.15 15.97 4.91
N ASP A 41 -3.76 15.36 5.91
CA ASP A 41 -5.17 14.94 5.98
C ASP A 41 -6.00 15.85 6.91
N ASP A 42 -5.50 17.06 7.16
CA ASP A 42 -6.01 18.06 8.11
C ASP A 42 -5.90 17.65 9.60
N SER A 43 -5.21 16.54 9.93
CA SER A 43 -4.86 16.17 11.33
C SER A 43 -3.73 17.01 11.93
N GLY A 44 -3.10 17.88 11.14
CA GLY A 44 -1.91 18.65 11.52
C GLY A 44 -0.60 17.85 11.45
N ARG A 45 -0.65 16.60 10.95
CA ARG A 45 0.52 15.76 10.71
C ARG A 45 0.94 15.81 9.24
N ALA A 46 2.25 15.67 9.01
CA ALA A 46 2.80 15.44 7.69
C ALA A 46 2.57 13.99 7.25
N VAL A 47 2.06 13.81 6.04
CA VAL A 47 1.88 12.53 5.37
C VAL A 47 2.94 12.41 4.28
N TYR A 48 3.77 11.38 4.41
CA TYR A 48 4.75 11.01 3.40
C TYR A 48 4.26 9.79 2.64
N LEU A 49 4.10 9.91 1.32
CA LEU A 49 3.60 8.83 0.47
C LEU A 49 4.75 7.89 0.13
N THR A 50 4.59 6.63 0.51
CA THR A 50 5.54 5.55 0.22
C THR A 50 4.77 4.41 -0.40
N GLY A 51 5.30 3.89 -1.50
CA GLY A 51 4.62 2.89 -2.30
C GLY A 51 5.57 2.18 -3.23
N SER A 52 5.08 1.06 -3.76
CA SER A 52 5.70 0.34 -4.85
C SER A 52 4.65 0.06 -5.91
N HIS A 53 5.08 -0.01 -7.17
CA HIS A 53 4.21 -0.35 -8.27
C HIS A 53 5.00 -1.06 -9.38
N THR A 54 4.27 -1.84 -10.15
CA THR A 54 4.56 -2.45 -11.44
C THR A 54 3.39 -2.12 -12.37
N TRP A 55 3.43 -2.60 -13.60
CA TRP A 55 2.40 -2.40 -14.62
C TRP A 55 1.22 -3.38 -14.46
N THR A 56 1.39 -4.43 -13.65
CA THR A 56 0.43 -5.55 -13.53
C THR A 56 -0.22 -5.65 -12.15
N ASN A 57 -0.05 -4.68 -11.25
CA ASN A 57 -0.63 -4.81 -9.90
C ASN A 57 -2.15 -4.80 -9.87
N LEU A 58 -2.82 -4.14 -10.85
CA LEU A 58 -4.28 -4.13 -10.93
C LEU A 58 -4.81 -5.25 -11.82
N THR A 59 -4.20 -5.43 -12.99
CA THR A 59 -4.54 -6.47 -13.96
C THR A 59 -3.37 -7.42 -14.09
N ASP A 60 -3.64 -8.70 -13.88
CA ASP A 60 -2.72 -9.78 -14.14
C ASP A 60 -2.47 -9.95 -15.63
N VAL A 61 -1.25 -10.37 -15.96
CA VAL A 61 -0.82 -10.68 -17.32
C VAL A 61 -0.26 -12.08 -17.29
N SER A 62 -1.07 -13.02 -17.79
CA SER A 62 -0.71 -14.44 -17.89
C SER A 62 -0.35 -14.81 -19.33
N GLY A 63 0.30 -15.95 -19.53
CA GLY A 63 0.72 -16.43 -20.86
C GLY A 63 2.19 -16.19 -21.19
N TYR A 64 2.89 -15.36 -20.41
CA TYR A 64 4.35 -15.28 -20.41
C TYR A 64 4.93 -16.34 -19.49
N LYS A 65 5.76 -17.25 -20.02
CA LYS A 65 6.43 -18.29 -19.21
C LYS A 65 7.38 -17.68 -18.17
N GLU A 66 7.87 -16.47 -18.45
CA GLU A 66 8.84 -15.73 -17.65
C GLU A 66 8.18 -14.84 -16.59
N LEU A 67 6.87 -14.58 -16.68
CA LEU A 67 6.17 -13.78 -15.69
C LEU A 67 5.53 -14.68 -14.65
N THR A 68 5.82 -14.39 -13.39
CA THR A 68 5.05 -14.96 -12.28
C THR A 68 3.64 -14.40 -12.33
N ASN A 69 2.66 -15.28 -12.48
CA ASN A 69 1.25 -14.95 -12.44
C ASN A 69 0.91 -14.35 -11.06
N LEU A 70 0.29 -13.17 -11.01
CA LEU A 70 -0.04 -12.51 -9.75
C LEU A 70 -1.01 -13.36 -8.94
N GLU A 71 -1.90 -14.11 -9.58
CA GLU A 71 -2.78 -15.09 -8.92
C GLU A 71 -2.01 -16.14 -8.11
N GLU A 72 -0.88 -16.63 -8.62
CA GLU A 72 -0.03 -17.61 -7.91
C GLU A 72 0.57 -17.01 -6.63
N LEU A 73 0.71 -15.69 -6.59
CA LEU A 73 1.19 -14.92 -5.43
C LEU A 73 0.06 -14.39 -4.53
N GLY A 74 -1.17 -14.92 -4.69
CA GLY A 74 -2.34 -14.50 -3.91
C GLY A 74 -3.06 -13.28 -4.48
N GLY A 75 -2.82 -12.96 -5.76
CA GLY A 75 -3.47 -11.90 -6.52
C GLY A 75 -3.28 -10.51 -5.94
N PHE A 76 -4.22 -9.60 -6.24
CA PHE A 76 -4.19 -8.23 -5.73
C PHE A 76 -4.13 -8.18 -4.19
N LYS A 77 -4.81 -9.11 -3.51
CA LYS A 77 -4.76 -9.20 -2.03
C LYS A 77 -3.34 -9.50 -1.54
N GLY A 78 -2.65 -10.48 -2.14
CA GLY A 78 -1.26 -10.79 -1.80
C GLY A 78 -0.35 -9.58 -1.97
N HIS A 79 -0.53 -8.83 -3.06
CA HIS A 79 0.19 -7.58 -3.29
C HIS A 79 -0.09 -6.53 -2.20
N LEU A 80 -1.34 -6.34 -1.77
CA LEU A 80 -1.68 -5.41 -0.69
C LEU A 80 -1.05 -5.81 0.66
N GLU A 81 -1.05 -7.10 1.01
CA GLU A 81 -0.39 -7.55 2.25
C GLU A 81 1.13 -7.34 2.18
N TRP A 82 1.73 -7.59 1.02
CA TRP A 82 3.15 -7.30 0.78
C TRP A 82 3.44 -5.81 0.98
N LEU A 83 2.67 -4.90 0.36
CA LEU A 83 2.81 -3.45 0.57
C LEU A 83 2.71 -3.07 2.05
N ARG A 84 1.76 -3.65 2.78
CA ARG A 84 1.59 -3.41 4.23
C ARG A 84 2.78 -3.89 5.03
N SER A 85 3.41 -5.01 4.67
CA SER A 85 4.61 -5.52 5.36
C SER A 85 5.83 -4.60 5.22
N TYR A 86 5.85 -3.73 4.21
CA TYR A 86 6.88 -2.70 4.01
C TYR A 86 6.41 -1.29 4.45
N ASN A 87 5.29 -1.20 5.17
CA ASN A 87 4.71 0.05 5.65
C ASN A 87 4.37 1.05 4.53
N HIS A 88 4.06 0.57 3.31
CA HIS A 88 3.56 1.41 2.23
C HIS A 88 2.13 1.89 2.52
N ASN A 89 1.84 3.13 2.10
CA ASN A 89 0.55 3.80 2.28
C ASN A 89 -0.01 4.39 0.97
N PHE A 90 0.69 4.17 -0.14
CA PHE A 90 0.33 4.63 -1.47
C PHE A 90 0.56 3.50 -2.48
N ILE A 91 -0.34 3.38 -3.45
CA ILE A 91 -0.18 2.49 -4.61
C ILE A 91 -0.58 3.25 -5.86
N ARG A 92 0.24 3.12 -6.91
CA ARG A 92 -0.11 3.58 -8.25
C ARG A 92 -0.59 2.38 -9.07
N LEU A 93 -1.79 2.48 -9.61
CA LEU A 93 -2.38 1.43 -10.44
C LEU A 93 -2.25 1.80 -11.92
N TRP A 94 -2.13 0.77 -12.75
CA TRP A 94 -2.21 0.86 -14.20
C TRP A 94 -3.36 -0.01 -14.68
N ILE A 95 -4.06 0.43 -15.72
CA ILE A 95 -5.03 -0.40 -16.42
C ILE A 95 -4.53 -0.60 -17.85
N LEU A 96 -4.44 -1.85 -18.28
CA LEU A 96 -4.22 -2.19 -19.67
C LEU A 96 -5.58 -2.34 -20.35
N GLU A 97 -5.89 -1.46 -21.29
CA GLU A 97 -7.23 -1.36 -21.91
C GLU A 97 -7.41 -2.29 -23.13
N HIS A 98 -6.46 -3.21 -23.38
CA HIS A 98 -6.57 -4.24 -24.39
C HIS A 98 -6.55 -5.63 -23.75
N ALA A 99 -7.27 -6.58 -24.36
CA ALA A 99 -7.46 -7.90 -23.78
C ALA A 99 -6.34 -8.90 -24.14
N TRP A 100 -5.57 -8.61 -25.19
CA TRP A 100 -4.70 -9.58 -25.83
C TRP A 100 -3.52 -8.89 -26.49
N ASP A 101 -2.32 -9.43 -26.29
CA ASP A 101 -1.17 -9.14 -27.15
C ASP A 101 -0.98 -10.31 -28.12
N ALA A 102 -1.34 -10.08 -29.39
CA ALA A 102 -1.33 -11.10 -30.43
C ALA A 102 0.08 -11.54 -30.83
N ALA A 103 1.11 -10.74 -30.56
CA ALA A 103 2.47 -11.11 -30.88
C ALA A 103 3.02 -12.17 -29.91
N GLU A 104 2.57 -12.14 -28.65
CA GLU A 104 3.20 -12.91 -27.56
C GLU A 104 2.25 -13.85 -26.81
N GLY A 105 0.94 -13.84 -27.12
CA GLY A 105 -0.04 -14.78 -26.56
C GLY A 105 -0.46 -14.46 -25.13
N ALA A 106 -0.26 -13.21 -24.70
CA ALA A 106 -0.56 -12.75 -23.35
C ALA A 106 -2.06 -12.51 -23.13
N THR A 107 -2.55 -12.92 -21.96
CA THR A 107 -3.93 -12.74 -21.51
C THR A 107 -3.96 -11.78 -20.32
N ILE A 108 -4.71 -10.69 -20.46
CA ILE A 108 -4.87 -9.66 -19.43
C ILE A 108 -6.22 -9.82 -18.72
N VAL A 109 -6.21 -9.93 -17.39
CA VAL A 109 -7.40 -10.11 -16.53
C VAL A 109 -7.22 -9.46 -15.14
N PRO A 110 -8.27 -8.99 -14.46
CA PRO A 110 -9.64 -8.85 -14.94
C PRO A 110 -9.80 -7.60 -15.83
N LEU A 111 -10.71 -7.67 -16.80
CA LEU A 111 -11.16 -6.50 -17.57
C LEU A 111 -12.56 -6.10 -17.09
N PRO A 112 -12.90 -4.79 -17.08
CA PRO A 112 -14.22 -4.36 -16.63
C PRO A 112 -15.34 -4.64 -17.64
N TRP A 113 -14.98 -5.06 -18.87
CA TRP A 113 -15.93 -5.48 -19.90
C TRP A 113 -15.77 -6.97 -20.24
N PRO A 114 -16.86 -7.67 -20.62
CA PRO A 114 -16.79 -9.03 -21.12
C PRO A 114 -15.99 -9.11 -22.42
N ARG A 115 -15.27 -10.23 -22.63
CA ARG A 115 -14.71 -10.55 -23.94
C ARG A 115 -15.81 -11.06 -24.84
N THR A 116 -16.09 -10.36 -25.93
CA THR A 116 -17.06 -10.77 -26.95
C THR A 116 -16.32 -11.44 -28.11
N GLY A 117 -16.10 -12.74 -28.02
CA GLY A 117 -15.39 -13.55 -29.02
C GLY A 117 -15.19 -14.99 -28.52
N PRO A 118 -14.71 -15.93 -29.36
CA PRO A 118 -14.39 -17.29 -28.93
C PRO A 118 -13.20 -17.39 -27.93
N GLY A 119 -12.59 -16.27 -27.54
CA GLY A 119 -11.54 -16.11 -26.52
C GLY A 119 -11.31 -14.65 -26.15
#